data_AF-A0A4S4H858-F1
#
_entry.id   AF-A0A4S4H858-F1
#
_cell.length_a   1.000
_cell.length_b   1.000
_cell.length_c   1.000
_cell.angle_alpha   90.00
_cell.angle_beta   90.00
_cell.angle_gamma   90.00
#
_symmetry.space_group_name_H-M   'P 1'
#
loop_
_entity.id
_entity.type
_entity.pdbx_description
1 polymer ?
#
loop_
_entity_poly.entity_id
_entity_poly.type
_entity_poly.pdbx_seq_one_letter_code
_entity_poly.pdbx_strand_id
1 'polypeptide(L)'
;MADKRGMSYRKRVEDINRIYDRYARSGLSNREIWRRYIYPAYWISERTFYNIMNATAGLETPVVASDMPSLFDFADENPEKEDTDE
;
A
#
# COMPACT_ATOMS: atom_id res chain seq x y z
N MET A 1 -14.91 -3.66 -18.18
CA MET A 1 -13.47 -3.39 -18.41
C MET A 1 -12.77 -3.69 -17.10
N ALA A 2 -11.90 -4.70 -17.10
CA ALA A 2 -11.33 -5.27 -15.88
C ALA A 2 -10.65 -4.21 -15.00
N ASP A 3 -10.96 -4.34 -13.73
CA ASP A 3 -10.60 -3.53 -12.58
C ASP A 3 -9.17 -2.97 -12.62
N LYS A 4 -9.02 -1.69 -13.00
CA LYS A 4 -7.73 -0.97 -12.96
C LYS A 4 -7.43 -0.42 -11.56
N ARG A 5 -8.27 -0.69 -10.55
CA ARG A 5 -8.06 -0.22 -9.18
C ARG A 5 -6.90 -1.00 -8.55
N GLY A 6 -5.97 -0.29 -7.90
CA GLY A 6 -4.89 -0.90 -7.11
C GLY A 6 -3.57 -1.22 -7.84
N MET A 7 -3.44 -0.99 -9.15
CA MET A 7 -2.17 -1.24 -9.87
C MET A 7 -1.00 -0.36 -9.39
N SER A 8 -1.29 0.88 -8.96
CA SER A 8 -0.30 1.79 -8.39
C SER A 8 0.28 1.29 -7.08
N TYR A 9 -0.57 0.76 -6.19
CA TYR A 9 -0.16 0.18 -4.92
C TYR A 9 0.69 -1.07 -5.14
N ARG A 10 0.24 -1.97 -6.02
CA ARG A 10 1.00 -3.18 -6.38
C ARG A 10 2.41 -2.84 -6.89
N LYS A 11 2.51 -1.88 -7.81
CA LYS A 11 3.81 -1.42 -8.33
C LYS A 11 4.70 -0.84 -7.23
N ARG A 12 4.12 -0.07 -6.30
CA ARG A 12 4.86 0.50 -5.16
C ARG A 12 5.37 -0.58 -4.21
N VAL A 13 4.56 -1.61 -3.93
CA VAL A 13 4.95 -2.76 -3.10
C VAL A 13 6.10 -3.53 -3.77
N GLU A 14 6.00 -3.79 -5.07
CA GLU A 14 7.05 -4.47 -5.83
C GLU A 14 8.38 -3.70 -5.81
N ASP A 15 8.34 -2.38 -5.97
CA ASP A 15 9.53 -1.52 -5.96
C ASP A 15 10.18 -1.48 -4.57
N ILE A 16 9.38 -1.38 -3.51
CA ILE A 16 9.85 -1.45 -2.12
C ILE A 16 10.51 -2.81 -1.84
N ASN A 17 9.91 -3.91 -2.29
CA ASN A 17 10.50 -5.24 -2.12
C ASN A 17 11.81 -5.39 -2.88
N ARG A 18 11.92 -4.84 -4.09
CA ARG A 18 13.16 -4.86 -4.87
C ARG A 18 14.30 -4.11 -4.17
N ILE A 19 13.98 -2.98 -3.54
CA ILE A 19 14.92 -2.22 -2.69
C ILE A 19 15.29 -3.07 -1.48
N TYR A 20 14.31 -3.66 -0.79
CA TYR A 20 14.54 -4.50 0.38
C TYR A 20 15.48 -5.67 0.08
N ASP A 21 15.20 -6.47 -0.96
CA ASP A 21 16.01 -7.63 -1.33
C ASP A 21 17.46 -7.29 -1.65
N ARG A 22 17.69 -6.13 -2.28
CA ARG A 22 19.04 -5.64 -2.57
C ARG A 22 19.85 -5.40 -1.30
N TYR A 23 19.23 -4.80 -0.27
CA TYR A 23 19.91 -4.41 0.95
C TYR A 23 19.84 -5.45 2.07
N ALA A 24 18.86 -6.35 2.05
CA ALA A 24 18.78 -7.49 2.96
C ALA A 24 20.04 -8.39 2.83
N ARG A 25 20.55 -8.57 1.60
CA ARG A 25 21.78 -9.33 1.33
C ARG A 25 23.05 -8.66 1.86
N SER A 26 23.00 -7.37 2.17
CA SER A 26 24.13 -6.62 2.73
C SER A 26 24.22 -6.68 4.27
N GLY A 27 23.31 -7.39 4.93
CA GLY A 27 23.33 -7.59 6.38
C GLY A 27 22.83 -6.39 7.19
N LEU A 28 22.15 -5.44 6.54
CA LEU A 28 21.55 -4.28 7.21
C LEU A 28 20.27 -4.68 7.96
N SER A 29 20.03 -4.03 9.10
CA SER A 29 18.79 -4.22 9.84
C SER A 29 17.59 -3.66 9.06
N ASN A 30 16.42 -4.28 9.20
CA ASN A 30 15.19 -3.84 8.52
C ASN A 30 14.88 -2.35 8.76
N ARG A 31 15.12 -1.86 10.00
CA ARG A 31 14.92 -0.45 10.36
C ARG A 31 15.90 0.49 9.65
N GLU A 32 17.13 0.04 9.43
CA GLU A 32 18.16 0.82 8.76
C GLU A 32 17.92 0.87 7.25
N ILE A 33 17.45 -0.24 6.65
CA ILE A 33 17.00 -0.28 5.25
C ILE A 33 15.84 0.69 5.04
N TRP A 34 14.85 0.66 5.94
CA TRP A 34 13.72 1.58 5.89
C TRP A 34 14.18 3.05 5.98
N ARG A 35 14.99 3.39 6.98
CA ARG A 35 15.44 4.77 7.21
C ARG A 35 16.32 5.31 6.08
N ARG A 36 17.22 4.51 5.52
CA ARG A 36 18.19 4.97 4.50
C ARG A 36 17.65 4.97 3.07
N TYR A 37 16.79 4.02 2.72
CA TYR A 37 16.41 3.82 1.31
C TYR A 37 14.91 4.03 1.05
N ILE A 38 14.05 3.61 1.96
CA ILE A 38 12.60 3.59 1.71
C ILE A 38 11.95 4.90 2.15
N TYR A 39 12.31 5.40 3.33
CA TYR A 39 11.79 6.65 3.88
C TYR A 39 12.02 7.87 2.96
N PRO A 40 13.26 8.16 2.48
CA PRO A 40 13.48 9.31 1.61
C PRO A 40 12.78 9.23 0.24
N ALA A 41 12.46 8.02 -0.24
CA ALA A 41 11.81 7.81 -1.53
C ALA A 41 10.27 7.85 -1.44
N TYR A 42 9.70 7.24 -0.39
CA TYR A 42 8.26 6.98 -0.32
C TYR A 42 7.56 7.66 0.85
N TRP A 43 8.28 8.29 1.78
CA TRP A 43 7.71 9.01 2.93
C TRP A 43 6.70 8.18 3.73
N ILE A 44 6.96 6.88 3.85
CA ILE A 44 6.09 5.95 4.59
C ILE A 44 6.58 5.74 6.02
N SER A 45 5.63 5.53 6.92
CA SER A 45 5.95 5.17 8.31
C SER A 45 6.56 3.76 8.40
N GLU A 46 7.30 3.52 9.48
CA GLU A 46 7.86 2.20 9.79
C GLU A 46 6.77 1.13 9.89
N ARG A 47 5.61 1.47 10.47
CA ARG A 47 4.45 0.57 10.56
C ARG A 47 3.95 0.18 9.17
N THR A 48 3.82 1.15 8.26
CA THR A 48 3.41 0.89 6.87
C THR A 48 4.41 -0.01 6.15
N PHE A 49 5.71 0.19 6.38
CA PHE A 49 6.75 -0.66 5.82
C PHE A 49 6.61 -2.12 6.28
N TYR A 50 6.43 -2.37 7.58
CA TYR A 50 6.20 -3.73 8.07
C TYR A 50 4.89 -4.34 7.57
N ASN A 51 3.83 -3.54 7.43
CA ASN A 51 2.57 -4.01 6.85
C ASN A 51 2.74 -4.49 5.40
N ILE A 52 3.52 -3.75 4.60
CA ILE A 52 3.85 -4.13 3.23
C ILE A 52 4.65 -5.44 3.21
N MET A 53 5.69 -5.54 4.05
CA MET A 53 6.48 -6.77 4.18
C MET A 53 5.62 -7.98 4.57
N ASN A 54 4.75 -7.83 5.57
CA ASN A 54 3.85 -8.90 6.02
C ASN A 54 2.86 -9.32 4.94
N ALA A 55 2.30 -8.35 4.19
CA ALA A 55 1.41 -8.64 3.08
C ALA A 55 2.11 -9.43 1.96
N THR A 56 3.40 -9.16 1.70
CA THR A 56 4.18 -9.92 0.73
C THR A 56 4.66 -11.28 1.22
N ALA A 57 4.75 -11.50 2.52
CA ALA A 57 5.12 -12.78 3.12
C ALA A 57 4.00 -13.84 3.08
N GLY A 58 2.82 -13.50 2.53
CA GLY A 58 1.69 -14.43 2.41
C GLY A 58 1.01 -14.76 3.75
N LEU A 59 1.30 -14.00 4.82
CA LEU A 59 0.51 -14.08 6.04
C LEU A 59 -0.84 -13.42 5.76
N GLU A 60 -1.90 -14.23 5.78
CA GLU A 60 -3.28 -13.91 5.34
C GLU A 60 -3.96 -12.72 6.05
N THR A 61 -3.25 -12.00 6.91
CA THR A 61 -3.78 -10.85 7.65
C THR A 61 -3.06 -9.55 7.23
N PRO A 62 -3.57 -8.82 6.23
CA PRO A 62 -3.09 -7.47 5.99
C PRO A 62 -3.47 -6.58 7.20
N VAL A 63 -2.46 -6.02 7.89
CA VAL A 63 -2.64 -5.13 9.05
C VAL A 63 -3.33 -3.81 8.67
N VAL A 64 -3.40 -3.51 7.37
CA VAL A 64 -4.29 -2.47 6.82
C VAL A 64 -5.45 -3.19 6.17
N ALA A 65 -6.63 -3.10 6.78
CA ALA A 65 -7.86 -3.57 6.16
C ALA A 65 -7.96 -2.97 4.75
N SER A 66 -8.05 -3.82 3.73
CA SER A 66 -8.41 -3.41 2.38
C SER A 66 -9.76 -2.68 2.30
N ASP A 67 -10.51 -2.74 3.40
CA ASP A 67 -11.85 -2.17 3.60
C ASP A 67 -11.86 -0.74 4.15
N MET A 68 -10.69 -0.09 4.31
CA MET A 68 -10.67 1.34 4.68
C MET A 68 -10.90 2.20 3.44
N PRO A 69 -12.02 2.94 3.34
CA PRO A 69 -12.27 3.82 2.22
C PRO A 69 -11.17 4.87 2.15
N SER A 70 -10.57 5.00 0.98
CA SER A 70 -9.64 6.09 0.70
C SER A 70 -10.39 7.42 0.69
N LEU A 71 -9.71 8.51 1.03
CA LEU A 71 -10.30 9.86 0.97
C LEU A 71 -10.89 10.19 -0.41
N PHE A 72 -10.39 9.54 -1.46
CA PHE A 72 -10.85 9.71 -2.84
C PHE A 72 -12.08 8.86 -3.19
N ASP A 73 -12.44 7.86 -2.38
CA ASP A 73 -13.67 7.08 -2.60
C ASP A 73 -14.93 7.90 -2.28
N PHE A 74 -14.82 8.88 -1.38
CA PHE A 74 -15.90 9.84 -1.10
C PHE A 74 -16.05 10.94 -2.16
N ALA A 75 -15.05 11.13 -3.03
CA ALA A 75 -15.10 12.16 -4.07
C ALA A 75 -15.87 11.71 -5.32
N ASP A 76 -16.17 10.41 -5.44
CA ASP A 76 -16.86 9.81 -6.60
C ASP A 76 -18.36 9.57 -6.34
N GLU A 77 -18.86 9.87 -5.13
CA GLU A 77 -20.31 9.98 -4.87
C GLU A 77 -20.84 11.28 -5.52
N ASN A 78 -20.99 11.24 -6.83
CA ASN A 78 -21.91 12.13 -7.52
C ASN A 78 -23.32 11.81 -7.01
N PRO A 79 -24.08 12.76 -6.42
CA PRO A 79 -25.44 12.50 -5.95
C PRO A 79 -26.34 12.30 -7.18
N GLU A 80 -26.45 11.06 -7.65
CA GLU A 80 -27.50 10.69 -8.59
C GLU A 80 -28.85 10.81 -7.88
N LYS A 81 -29.74 11.52 -8.56
CA LYS A 81 -30.94 12.15 -8.05
C LYS A 81 -31.94 11.11 -7.53
N GLU A 82 -32.66 11.51 -6.49
CA GLU A 82 -33.92 10.89 -6.06
C GLU A 82 -34.90 10.86 -7.25
N ASP A 83 -35.18 9.67 -7.77
CA ASP A 83 -36.43 9.44 -8.48
C ASP A 83 -37.35 8.69 -7.52
N THR A 84 -38.24 9.49 -6.93
CA THR A 84 -39.45 9.03 -6.23
C THR A 84 -40.39 8.50 -7.30
N ASP A 85 -40.84 7.25 -7.20
CA ASP A 85 -41.99 6.76 -7.96
C ASP A 85 -42.95 6.02 -7.02
N GLU A 86 -44.23 6.32 -7.21
CA GLU A 86 -45.46 6.09 -6.42
C GLU A 86 -45.73 4.67 -5.91
#